data_AF-A0A943SLW0-F1
#
_entry.id   AF-A0A943SLW0-F1
#
_cell.length_a   1.000
_cell.length_b   1.000
_cell.length_c   1.000
_cell.angle_alpha   90.00
_cell.angle_beta   90.00
_cell.angle_gamma   90.00
#
_symmetry.space_group_name_H-M   'P 1'
#
loop_
_entity.id
_entity.type
_entity.pdbx_description
1 polymer ?
#
loop_
_entity_poly.entity_id
_entity_poly.type
_entity_poly.pdbx_seq_one_letter_code
_entity_poly.pdbx_strand_id
1 'polypeptide(L)'
;MRVVFRQKGFDAIKRDSDGFKRLPGGDYSEVDFRGEGRYIFGDGSIIGDFKDLGDENTIGDRVIIGSRNTIGNRNTIGSWIEIGEGNVIGDRNTIGEWAKIGNGNLMGEWNTIGEWADIGNHFIYCPNTTFEGGAVKNGRYIKVGQIGCASQEAYFFIDENGKFFVRNDCWFNDMEQFIERVKREHGGSRLEKQYLAACEYARAVLPGMLEEAR
;
A
#
# COMPACT_ATOMS: atom_id res chain seq x y z
N MET A 1 9.57 3.69 -27.93
CA MET A 1 9.14 5.10 -28.14
C MET A 1 7.91 5.30 -27.28
N ARG A 2 7.95 6.22 -26.29
CA ARG A 2 6.82 6.47 -25.38
C ARG A 2 5.71 7.16 -26.19
N VAL A 3 4.52 6.56 -26.28
CA VAL A 3 3.36 7.16 -26.94
C VAL A 3 2.68 8.07 -25.92
N VAL A 4 2.73 9.38 -26.15
CA VAL A 4 2.11 10.39 -25.27
C VAL A 4 0.76 10.78 -25.85
N PHE A 5 -0.30 10.58 -25.08
CA PHE A 5 -1.66 10.99 -25.41
C PHE A 5 -1.93 12.38 -24.85
N ARG A 6 -2.49 13.25 -25.70
CA ARG A 6 -2.95 14.59 -25.33
C ARG A 6 -4.47 14.63 -25.25
N GLN A 7 -5.03 15.64 -24.57
CA GLN A 7 -6.48 15.79 -24.40
C GLN A 7 -7.31 15.56 -25.67
N LYS A 8 -6.88 16.12 -26.81
CA LYS A 8 -7.57 15.95 -28.10
C LYS A 8 -7.61 14.49 -28.57
N GLY A 9 -6.53 13.76 -28.35
CA GLY A 9 -6.45 12.33 -28.69
C GLY A 9 -7.34 11.50 -27.78
N PHE A 10 -7.35 11.81 -26.48
CA PHE A 10 -8.27 11.19 -25.53
C PHE A 10 -9.73 11.47 -25.89
N ASP A 11 -10.11 12.75 -26.06
CA ASP A 11 -11.49 13.19 -26.36
C ASP A 11 -12.06 12.54 -27.63
N ALA A 12 -11.19 12.17 -28.59
CA ALA A 12 -11.60 11.50 -29.82
C ALA A 12 -11.97 10.02 -29.66
N ILE A 13 -11.54 9.36 -28.57
CA ILE A 13 -11.86 7.96 -28.32
C ILE A 13 -13.35 7.89 -27.94
N LYS A 14 -14.11 7.03 -28.63
CA LYS A 14 -15.53 6.84 -28.32
C LYS A 14 -15.70 5.84 -27.18
N ARG A 15 -16.80 6.00 -26.43
CA ARG A 15 -17.28 4.97 -25.52
C ARG A 15 -17.88 3.82 -26.32
N ASP A 16 -17.77 2.60 -25.80
CA ASP A 16 -18.48 1.43 -26.31
C ASP A 16 -19.93 1.38 -25.82
N SER A 17 -20.66 0.31 -26.19
CA SER A 17 -22.07 0.10 -25.83
C SER A 17 -22.32 0.03 -24.33
N ASP A 18 -21.32 -0.34 -23.55
CA ASP A 18 -21.40 -0.47 -22.08
C ASP A 18 -20.94 0.82 -21.37
N GLY A 19 -20.56 1.84 -22.14
CA GLY A 19 -20.14 3.15 -21.66
C GLY A 19 -18.66 3.25 -21.32
N PHE A 20 -17.82 2.28 -21.70
CA PHE A 20 -16.38 2.31 -21.44
C PHE A 20 -15.61 2.98 -22.57
N LYS A 21 -14.62 3.82 -22.24
CA LYS A 21 -13.64 4.31 -23.22
C LYS A 21 -12.40 3.40 -23.15
N ARG A 22 -12.10 2.71 -24.26
CA ARG A 22 -10.98 1.78 -24.40
C ARG A 22 -9.73 2.53 -24.85
N LEU A 23 -8.83 2.76 -23.90
CA LEU A 23 -7.59 3.49 -23.99
C LEU A 23 -6.44 2.52 -24.31
N PRO A 24 -5.72 2.68 -25.43
CA PRO A 24 -4.51 1.89 -25.70
C PRO A 24 -3.40 2.18 -24.67
N GLY A 25 -2.46 1.26 -24.51
CA GLY A 25 -1.30 1.45 -23.63
C GLY A 25 -0.46 2.66 -24.04
N GLY A 26 -0.13 3.53 -23.08
CA GLY A 26 0.67 4.72 -23.31
C GLY A 26 0.59 5.71 -22.14
N ASP A 27 1.20 6.87 -22.34
CA ASP A 27 1.30 7.94 -21.35
C ASP A 27 0.12 8.92 -21.48
N TYR A 28 -0.64 9.09 -20.40
CA TYR A 28 -1.81 9.97 -20.31
C TYR A 28 -1.62 11.13 -19.32
N SER A 29 -0.38 11.44 -18.93
CA SER A 29 -0.08 12.53 -17.97
C SER A 29 -0.57 13.91 -18.42
N GLU A 30 -0.80 14.13 -19.72
CA GLU A 30 -1.35 15.38 -20.26
C GLU A 30 -2.87 15.31 -20.54
N VAL A 31 -3.58 14.34 -19.94
CA VAL A 31 -5.01 14.12 -20.14
C VAL A 31 -5.77 14.34 -18.84
N ASP A 32 -6.66 15.33 -18.86
CA ASP A 32 -7.72 15.48 -17.88
C ASP A 32 -8.86 14.49 -18.22
N PHE A 33 -9.08 13.54 -17.31
CA PHE A 33 -10.12 12.52 -17.42
C PHE A 33 -11.53 13.07 -17.10
N ARG A 34 -11.67 14.34 -16.71
CA ARG A 34 -12.95 15.06 -16.49
C ARG A 34 -13.94 14.36 -15.54
N GLY A 35 -13.48 13.42 -14.73
CA GLY A 35 -14.31 12.64 -13.80
C GLY A 35 -15.37 11.75 -14.47
N GLU A 36 -15.32 11.53 -15.79
CA GLU A 36 -16.41 10.83 -16.50
C GLU A 36 -16.37 9.30 -16.36
N GLY A 37 -15.38 8.74 -15.66
CA GLY A 37 -15.35 7.33 -15.26
C GLY A 37 -15.37 6.30 -16.40
N ARG A 38 -15.24 5.02 -16.05
CA ARG A 38 -15.21 3.86 -16.97
C ARG A 38 -14.14 3.90 -18.07
N TYR A 39 -12.88 3.80 -17.68
CA TYR A 39 -11.76 3.66 -18.62
C TYR A 39 -11.20 2.24 -18.59
N ILE A 40 -10.97 1.68 -19.78
CA ILE A 40 -10.21 0.43 -19.93
C ILE A 40 -8.87 0.80 -20.55
N PHE A 41 -7.76 0.68 -19.83
CA PHE A 41 -6.41 0.87 -20.38
C PHE A 41 -5.93 -0.44 -21.05
N GLY A 42 -4.79 -0.41 -21.75
CA GLY A 42 -4.26 -1.54 -22.54
C GLY A 42 -4.41 -2.93 -21.87
N ASP A 43 -4.63 -3.96 -22.71
CA ASP A 43 -4.88 -5.36 -22.37
C ASP A 43 -5.57 -5.63 -21.01
N GLY A 44 -6.72 -4.98 -20.78
CA GLY A 44 -7.70 -5.40 -19.78
C GLY A 44 -7.63 -4.69 -18.43
N SER A 45 -6.88 -3.60 -18.30
CA SER A 45 -6.88 -2.77 -17.09
C SER A 45 -8.15 -1.90 -17.00
N ILE A 46 -8.80 -1.79 -15.84
CA ILE A 46 -10.02 -1.01 -15.59
C ILE A 46 -9.75 0.04 -14.51
N ILE A 47 -10.05 1.31 -14.78
CA ILE A 47 -10.07 2.37 -13.76
C ILE A 47 -11.52 2.87 -13.58
N GLY A 48 -12.08 2.65 -12.39
CA GLY A 48 -13.45 3.00 -12.02
C GLY A 48 -13.65 4.50 -11.75
N ASP A 49 -14.90 4.90 -11.48
CA ASP A 49 -15.35 6.30 -11.48
C ASP A 49 -14.81 7.16 -10.33
N PHE A 50 -14.77 8.49 -10.51
CA PHE A 50 -14.29 9.51 -9.55
C PHE A 50 -12.86 9.25 -9.07
N LYS A 51 -11.86 9.73 -9.83
CA LYS A 51 -10.43 9.54 -9.55
C LYS A 51 -9.64 10.81 -9.75
N ASP A 52 -8.70 11.02 -8.84
CA ASP A 52 -7.56 11.89 -9.06
C ASP A 52 -6.34 11.00 -9.28
N LEU A 53 -5.81 10.98 -10.51
CA LEU A 53 -4.57 10.28 -10.86
C LEU A 53 -3.52 11.33 -11.21
N GLY A 54 -2.45 11.40 -10.42
CA GLY A 54 -1.35 12.32 -10.61
C GLY A 54 -0.51 12.01 -11.86
N ASP A 55 0.51 12.83 -12.06
CA ASP A 55 1.39 12.77 -13.23
C ASP A 55 2.40 11.61 -13.13
N GLU A 56 2.93 11.21 -14.29
CA GLU A 56 4.06 10.27 -14.42
C GLU A 56 3.83 8.87 -13.77
N ASN A 57 2.58 8.45 -13.61
CA ASN A 57 2.25 7.10 -13.14
C ASN A 57 2.47 6.04 -14.24
N THR A 58 2.97 4.88 -13.83
CA THR A 58 3.06 3.67 -14.67
C THR A 58 2.06 2.65 -14.15
N ILE A 59 1.16 2.16 -15.01
CA ILE A 59 0.16 1.14 -14.68
C ILE A 59 0.32 -0.02 -15.65
N GLY A 60 0.53 -1.22 -15.12
CA GLY A 60 0.68 -2.46 -15.88
C GLY A 60 -0.62 -2.97 -16.49
N ASP A 61 -0.53 -4.15 -17.09
CA ASP A 61 -1.66 -4.79 -17.77
C ASP A 61 -2.60 -5.46 -16.75
N ARG A 62 -3.89 -5.53 -17.07
CA ARG A 62 -4.92 -6.20 -16.25
C ARG A 62 -5.00 -5.71 -14.81
N VAL A 63 -4.86 -4.40 -14.61
CA VAL A 63 -5.02 -3.72 -13.32
C VAL A 63 -6.45 -3.23 -13.17
N ILE A 64 -7.12 -3.61 -12.08
CA ILE A 64 -8.45 -3.11 -11.72
C ILE A 64 -8.30 -2.13 -10.56
N ILE A 65 -8.79 -0.90 -10.72
CA ILE A 65 -8.85 0.12 -9.68
C ILE A 65 -10.32 0.51 -9.47
N GLY A 66 -10.88 0.19 -8.30
CA GLY A 66 -12.27 0.44 -7.90
C GLY A 66 -12.63 1.93 -7.85
N SER A 67 -13.83 2.32 -7.45
CA SER A 67 -14.30 3.72 -7.45
C SER A 67 -13.60 4.61 -6.40
N ARG A 68 -13.66 5.95 -6.55
CA ARG A 68 -13.24 6.94 -5.50
C ARG A 68 -11.79 6.83 -4.96
N ASN A 69 -10.85 6.36 -5.77
CA ASN A 69 -9.44 6.34 -5.37
C ASN A 69 -8.72 7.67 -5.72
N THR A 70 -7.73 8.03 -4.93
CA THR A 70 -6.76 9.08 -5.25
C THR A 70 -5.39 8.44 -5.35
N ILE A 71 -4.67 8.67 -6.44
CA ILE A 71 -3.31 8.14 -6.66
C ILE A 71 -2.43 9.34 -7.02
N GLY A 72 -1.39 9.59 -6.23
CA GLY A 72 -0.44 10.67 -6.41
C GLY A 72 0.44 10.50 -7.64
N ASN A 73 1.54 11.24 -7.70
CA ASN A 73 2.44 11.26 -8.84
C ASN A 73 3.48 10.14 -8.79
N ARG A 74 4.02 9.74 -9.95
CA ARG A 74 5.21 8.87 -10.09
C ARG A 74 5.10 7.50 -9.42
N ASN A 75 3.90 6.95 -9.31
CA ASN A 75 3.70 5.59 -8.82
C ASN A 75 3.96 4.55 -9.91
N THR A 76 4.37 3.35 -9.50
CA THR A 76 4.46 2.16 -10.35
C THR A 76 3.51 1.10 -9.84
N ILE A 77 2.51 0.76 -10.64
CA ILE A 77 1.52 -0.27 -10.36
C ILE A 77 1.78 -1.42 -11.34
N GLY A 78 2.21 -2.57 -10.85
CA GLY A 78 2.49 -3.77 -11.63
C GLY A 78 1.26 -4.34 -12.35
N SER A 79 1.44 -5.47 -13.02
CA SER A 79 0.36 -6.13 -13.75
C SER A 79 -0.49 -7.04 -12.84
N TRP A 80 -1.71 -7.35 -13.26
CA TRP A 80 -2.62 -8.27 -12.55
C TRP A 80 -2.96 -7.86 -11.12
N ILE A 81 -3.17 -6.55 -10.92
CA ILE A 81 -3.47 -5.98 -9.61
C ILE A 81 -4.97 -5.71 -9.47
N GLU A 82 -5.49 -5.91 -8.26
CA GLU A 82 -6.83 -5.43 -7.85
C GLU A 82 -6.68 -4.42 -6.71
N ILE A 83 -7.08 -3.17 -6.94
CA ILE A 83 -7.20 -2.12 -5.93
C ILE A 83 -8.68 -1.84 -5.73
N GLY A 84 -9.17 -1.96 -4.50
CA GLY A 84 -10.54 -1.70 -4.11
C GLY A 84 -10.95 -0.22 -4.24
N GLU A 85 -12.07 0.15 -3.63
CA GLU A 85 -12.62 1.51 -3.69
C GLU A 85 -12.09 2.40 -2.56
N GLY A 86 -12.02 3.71 -2.80
CA GLY A 86 -11.83 4.70 -1.73
C GLY A 86 -10.43 4.78 -1.14
N ASN A 87 -9.41 4.24 -1.80
CA ASN A 87 -8.01 4.31 -1.35
C ASN A 87 -7.38 5.67 -1.71
N VAL A 88 -6.44 6.12 -0.88
CA VAL A 88 -5.57 7.26 -1.15
C VAL A 88 -4.14 6.76 -1.18
N ILE A 89 -3.48 6.82 -2.32
CA ILE A 89 -2.09 6.41 -2.54
C ILE A 89 -1.28 7.67 -2.83
N GLY A 90 -0.27 7.96 -2.01
CA GLY A 90 0.61 9.12 -2.17
C GLY A 90 1.52 9.02 -3.38
N ASP A 91 2.56 9.84 -3.39
CA ASP A 91 3.53 9.90 -4.48
C ASP A 91 4.58 8.78 -4.37
N ARG A 92 5.09 8.34 -5.54
CA ARG A 92 6.30 7.51 -5.67
C ARG A 92 6.25 6.15 -4.96
N ASN A 93 5.08 5.55 -4.93
CA ASN A 93 4.88 4.19 -4.44
C ASN A 93 5.12 3.15 -5.54
N THR A 94 5.46 1.94 -5.12
CA THR A 94 5.51 0.75 -5.98
C THR A 94 4.58 -0.31 -5.45
N ILE A 95 3.73 -0.86 -6.32
CA ILE A 95 2.86 -2.02 -6.03
C ILE A 95 3.26 -3.13 -6.98
N GLY A 96 3.79 -4.23 -6.44
CA GLY A 96 4.24 -5.38 -7.21
C GLY A 96 3.10 -6.14 -7.89
N GLU A 97 3.44 -6.91 -8.91
CA GLU A 97 2.47 -7.70 -9.68
C GLU A 97 1.67 -8.66 -8.80
N TRP A 98 0.45 -9.00 -9.24
CA TRP A 98 -0.44 -9.95 -8.53
C TRP A 98 -0.88 -9.51 -7.13
N ALA A 99 -0.65 -8.26 -6.76
CA ALA A 99 -1.09 -7.72 -5.48
C ALA A 99 -2.60 -7.45 -5.46
N LYS A 100 -3.21 -7.64 -4.29
CA LYS A 100 -4.58 -7.25 -3.98
C LYS A 100 -4.57 -6.23 -2.85
N ILE A 101 -5.27 -5.11 -3.06
CA ILE A 101 -5.45 -4.04 -2.10
C ILE A 101 -6.95 -3.85 -1.91
N GLY A 102 -7.41 -3.95 -0.67
CA GLY A 102 -8.80 -3.75 -0.30
C GLY A 102 -9.27 -2.30 -0.45
N ASN A 103 -10.38 -1.98 0.22
CA ASN A 103 -11.04 -0.69 0.19
C ASN A 103 -10.51 0.25 1.27
N GLY A 104 -10.51 1.55 1.01
CA GLY A 104 -10.38 2.59 2.03
C GLY A 104 -9.00 2.68 2.70
N ASN A 105 -7.94 2.22 2.04
CA ASN A 105 -6.58 2.30 2.54
C ASN A 105 -5.97 3.70 2.30
N LEU A 106 -5.10 4.13 3.20
CA LEU A 106 -4.30 5.35 3.06
C LEU A 106 -2.83 4.96 2.98
N MET A 107 -2.24 5.02 1.80
CA MET A 107 -0.82 4.77 1.57
C MET A 107 -0.09 6.09 1.41
N GLY A 108 0.89 6.37 2.27
CA GLY A 108 1.73 7.56 2.18
C GLY A 108 2.63 7.57 0.94
N GLU A 109 3.70 8.36 0.97
CA GLU A 109 4.67 8.42 -0.14
C GLU A 109 5.78 7.37 0.00
N TRP A 110 6.43 7.03 -1.10
CA TRP A 110 7.67 6.22 -1.13
C TRP A 110 7.53 4.81 -0.53
N ASN A 111 6.36 4.20 -0.59
CA ASN A 111 6.14 2.84 -0.09
C ASN A 111 6.34 1.79 -1.18
N THR A 112 6.66 0.57 -0.76
CA THR A 112 6.70 -0.59 -1.65
C THR A 112 5.84 -1.72 -1.09
N ILE A 113 4.82 -2.09 -1.85
CA ILE A 113 4.06 -3.33 -1.68
C ILE A 113 4.67 -4.36 -2.61
N GLY A 114 5.05 -5.52 -2.06
CA GLY A 114 5.67 -6.60 -2.83
C GLY A 114 4.68 -7.28 -3.79
N GLU A 115 5.23 -8.09 -4.69
CA GLU A 115 4.42 -8.98 -5.54
C GLU A 115 3.61 -9.96 -4.68
N TRP A 116 2.43 -10.36 -5.16
CA TRP A 116 1.52 -11.29 -4.46
C TRP A 116 1.02 -10.84 -3.08
N ALA A 117 1.21 -9.57 -2.73
CA ALA A 117 0.73 -9.05 -1.45
C ALA A 117 -0.79 -9.00 -1.42
N ASP A 118 -1.40 -9.45 -0.32
CA ASP A 118 -2.82 -9.29 -0.05
C ASP A 118 -3.00 -8.35 1.15
N ILE A 119 -3.55 -7.18 0.85
CA ILE A 119 -3.79 -6.10 1.78
C ILE A 119 -5.31 -5.97 1.96
N GLY A 120 -5.77 -6.08 3.20
CA GLY A 120 -7.17 -5.88 3.55
C GLY A 120 -7.68 -4.44 3.40
N ASN A 121 -8.78 -4.13 4.07
CA ASN A 121 -9.41 -2.81 4.04
C ASN A 121 -8.87 -1.91 5.16
N HIS A 122 -8.92 -0.59 4.95
CA HIS A 122 -8.66 0.44 5.96
C HIS A 122 -7.26 0.41 6.62
N PHE A 123 -6.25 -0.08 5.92
CA PHE A 123 -4.85 0.04 6.32
C PHE A 123 -4.33 1.45 6.09
N ILE A 124 -3.53 1.93 7.04
CA ILE A 124 -2.74 3.15 6.91
C ILE A 124 -1.28 2.77 6.78
N TYR A 125 -0.63 3.18 5.68
CA TYR A 125 0.79 3.06 5.44
C TYR A 125 1.43 4.43 5.69
N CYS A 126 2.38 4.46 6.61
CA CYS A 126 3.20 5.65 6.80
C CYS A 126 4.19 5.78 5.64
N PRO A 127 4.65 6.98 5.27
CA PRO A 127 5.64 7.13 4.20
C PRO A 127 6.88 6.26 4.44
N ASN A 128 7.47 5.73 3.36
CA ASN A 128 8.63 4.82 3.39
C ASN A 128 8.38 3.45 4.05
N THR A 129 7.12 3.00 4.15
CA THR A 129 6.75 1.63 4.54
C THR A 129 6.98 0.68 3.38
N THR A 130 7.81 -0.33 3.59
CA THR A 130 7.83 -1.53 2.74
C THR A 130 7.12 -2.66 3.47
N PHE A 131 6.13 -3.31 2.85
CA PHE A 131 5.56 -4.55 3.39
C PHE A 131 6.48 -5.72 3.03
N GLU A 132 7.68 -5.72 3.62
CA GLU A 132 8.59 -6.84 3.92
C GLU A 132 8.58 -8.03 2.95
N GLY A 133 8.48 -7.78 1.64
CA GLY A 133 8.36 -8.81 0.62
C GLY A 133 7.28 -9.87 0.89
N GLY A 134 6.18 -9.51 1.57
CA GLY A 134 5.12 -10.47 1.93
C GLY A 134 5.37 -11.30 3.21
N ALA A 135 6.30 -10.89 4.06
CA ALA A 135 6.60 -11.59 5.32
C ALA A 135 5.44 -11.57 6.34
N VAL A 136 4.56 -10.56 6.29
CA VAL A 136 3.36 -10.47 7.14
C VAL A 136 2.13 -10.69 6.25
N LYS A 137 1.45 -11.83 6.43
CA LYS A 137 0.27 -12.21 5.64
C LYS A 137 -1.00 -12.09 6.46
N ASN A 138 -2.03 -11.44 5.89
CA ASN A 138 -3.36 -11.29 6.47
C ASN A 138 -3.36 -10.84 7.94
N GLY A 139 -2.38 -9.99 8.29
CA GLY A 139 -2.04 -9.68 9.68
C GLY A 139 -2.81 -8.52 10.28
N ARG A 140 -2.51 -8.24 11.56
CA ARG A 140 -2.90 -7.00 12.26
C ARG A 140 -1.65 -6.31 12.76
N TYR A 141 -1.75 -5.00 12.98
CA TYR A 141 -0.64 -4.24 13.53
C TYR A 141 -1.10 -3.20 14.55
N ILE A 142 -0.18 -2.85 15.43
CA ILE A 142 -0.28 -1.67 16.28
C ILE A 142 0.96 -0.80 16.07
N LYS A 143 0.77 0.50 16.24
CA LYS A 143 1.84 1.48 16.29
C LYS A 143 1.96 2.00 17.72
N VAL A 144 3.17 1.98 18.27
CA VAL A 144 3.46 2.55 19.58
C VAL A 144 4.37 3.75 19.35
N GLY A 145 3.88 4.94 19.73
CA GLY A 145 4.63 6.20 19.66
C GLY A 145 5.30 6.57 20.99
N GLN A 146 6.15 7.59 20.96
CA GLN A 146 6.97 8.06 22.09
C GLN A 146 7.90 6.99 22.71
N ILE A 147 8.39 6.06 21.88
CA ILE A 147 9.33 5.01 22.29
C ILE A 147 10.57 5.00 21.41
N GLY A 148 11.75 4.74 21.98
CA GLY A 148 12.99 4.68 21.19
C GLY A 148 13.78 5.98 21.12
N CYS A 149 14.71 6.04 20.16
CA CYS A 149 15.71 7.11 20.06
C CYS A 149 15.46 8.07 18.88
N ALA A 150 15.20 7.57 17.67
CA ALA A 150 15.21 8.36 16.44
C ALA A 150 13.81 8.71 15.89
N SER A 151 12.99 7.71 15.55
CA SER A 151 11.62 7.93 15.05
C SER A 151 10.59 8.20 16.14
N GLN A 152 10.91 7.82 17.38
CA GLN A 152 9.95 7.74 18.49
C GLN A 152 8.77 6.79 18.21
N GLU A 153 8.86 5.88 17.24
CA GLU A 153 7.74 5.03 16.83
C GLU A 153 8.22 3.61 16.52
N ALA A 154 7.50 2.59 16.99
CA ALA A 154 7.69 1.21 16.53
C ALA A 154 6.35 0.57 16.15
N TYR A 155 6.40 -0.28 15.13
CA TYR A 155 5.25 -1.01 14.62
C TYR A 155 5.41 -2.48 14.97
N PHE A 156 4.34 -3.07 15.48
CA PHE A 156 4.29 -4.48 15.86
C PHE A 156 3.18 -5.14 15.07
N PHE A 157 3.48 -6.29 14.48
CA PHE A 157 2.59 -7.02 13.60
C PHE A 157 2.35 -8.42 14.15
N ILE A 158 1.18 -8.98 13.87
CA ILE A 158 0.87 -10.41 13.97
C ILE A 158 0.38 -10.87 12.60
N ASP A 159 0.85 -12.02 12.09
CA ASP A 159 0.32 -12.63 10.87
C ASP A 159 -0.85 -13.59 11.15
N GLU A 160 -1.46 -14.11 10.09
CA GLU A 160 -2.56 -15.10 10.18
C GLU A 160 -2.23 -16.37 10.96
N ASN A 161 -0.94 -16.71 11.07
CA ASN A 161 -0.43 -17.88 11.81
C ASN A 161 -0.07 -17.54 13.26
N GLY A 162 -0.28 -16.29 13.69
CA GLY A 162 0.06 -15.83 15.04
C GLY A 162 1.53 -15.46 15.22
N LYS A 163 2.32 -15.37 14.16
CA LYS A 163 3.74 -14.97 14.24
C LYS A 163 3.86 -13.46 14.39
N PHE A 164 4.70 -13.04 15.32
CA PHE A 164 4.92 -11.63 15.61
C PHE A 164 6.16 -11.07 14.90
N PHE A 165 6.04 -9.83 14.43
CA PHE A 165 7.12 -9.08 13.80
C PHE A 165 7.20 -7.67 14.36
N VAL A 166 8.38 -7.06 14.28
CA VAL A 166 8.60 -5.69 14.73
C VAL A 166 9.34 -4.91 13.65
N ARG A 167 8.78 -3.76 13.25
CA ARG A 167 9.48 -2.70 12.52
C ARG A 167 9.87 -1.60 13.49
N ASN A 168 11.15 -1.30 13.55
CA ASN A 168 11.68 -0.16 14.27
C ASN A 168 12.77 0.50 13.41
N ASP A 169 12.47 1.69 12.90
CA ASP A 169 13.30 2.39 11.91
C ASP A 169 13.62 1.49 10.70
N CYS A 170 14.90 1.40 10.30
CA CYS A 170 15.37 0.59 9.18
C CYS A 170 15.37 -0.92 9.46
N TRP A 171 14.94 -1.36 10.64
CA TRP A 171 15.02 -2.75 11.05
C TRP A 171 13.66 -3.41 11.09
N PHE A 172 13.57 -4.60 10.49
CA PHE A 172 12.41 -5.48 10.56
C PHE A 172 12.86 -6.92 10.78
N ASN A 173 12.21 -7.61 11.73
CA ASN A 173 12.41 -9.03 11.95
C ASN A 173 11.29 -9.60 12.83
N ASP A 174 11.38 -10.88 13.17
CA ASP A 174 10.54 -11.47 14.21
C ASP A 174 10.77 -10.79 15.58
N MET A 175 9.73 -10.81 16.41
CA MET A 175 9.74 -10.12 17.70
C MET A 175 10.78 -10.69 18.68
N GLU A 176 11.12 -11.98 18.60
CA GLU A 176 12.12 -12.55 19.51
C GLU A 176 13.52 -12.04 19.18
N GLN A 177 13.89 -12.02 17.89
CA GLN A 177 15.12 -11.41 17.42
C GLN A 177 15.20 -9.92 17.77
N PHE A 178 14.06 -9.22 17.76
CA PHE A 178 14.00 -7.82 18.20
C PHE A 178 14.35 -7.69 19.67
N ILE A 179 13.72 -8.51 20.52
CA ILE A 179 13.94 -8.52 21.97
C ILE A 179 15.40 -8.83 22.30
N GLU A 180 15.99 -9.84 21.64
CA GLU A 180 17.41 -10.18 21.82
C GLU A 180 18.32 -9.00 21.46
N ARG A 181 18.05 -8.35 20.33
CA ARG A 181 18.80 -7.17 19.88
C ARG A 181 18.67 -6.01 20.86
N VAL A 182 17.46 -5.72 21.34
CA VAL A 182 17.19 -4.66 22.33
C VAL A 182 17.97 -4.93 23.61
N LYS A 183 17.94 -6.15 24.14
CA LYS A 183 18.72 -6.52 25.33
C LYS A 183 20.22 -6.36 25.12
N ARG A 184 20.72 -6.71 23.93
CA ARG A 184 22.14 -6.58 23.57
C ARG A 184 22.59 -5.14 23.42
N GLU A 185 21.82 -4.30 22.73
CA GLU A 185 22.22 -2.93 22.36
C GLU A 185 21.79 -1.88 23.39
N HIS A 186 20.78 -2.19 24.21
CA HIS A 186 20.14 -1.24 25.12
C HIS A 186 19.95 -1.77 26.54
N GLY A 187 20.56 -2.91 26.90
CA GLY A 187 20.45 -3.53 28.22
C GLY A 187 20.69 -2.56 29.38
N GLY A 188 19.78 -2.55 30.35
CA GLY A 188 19.76 -1.67 31.52
C GLY A 188 19.25 -0.25 31.26
N SER A 189 18.96 0.12 30.02
CA SER A 189 18.59 1.50 29.66
C SER A 189 17.08 1.76 29.72
N ARG A 190 16.70 3.05 29.63
CA ARG A 190 15.30 3.46 29.41
C ARG A 190 14.71 2.85 28.13
N LEU A 191 15.52 2.71 27.07
CA LEU A 191 15.06 2.22 25.77
C LEU A 191 14.68 0.74 25.83
N GLU A 192 15.46 -0.09 26.53
CA GLU A 192 15.08 -1.49 26.75
C GLU A 192 13.71 -1.59 27.42
N LYS A 193 13.50 -0.84 28.52
CA LYS A 193 12.21 -0.85 29.23
C LYS A 193 11.05 -0.45 28.33
N GLN A 194 11.23 0.59 27.51
CA GLN A 194 10.19 1.05 26.58
C GLN A 194 9.87 0.00 25.51
N TYR A 195 10.89 -0.58 24.87
CA TYR A 195 10.67 -1.55 23.80
C TYR A 195 10.09 -2.87 24.32
N LEU A 196 10.55 -3.35 25.48
CA LEU A 196 10.00 -4.57 26.07
C LEU A 196 8.55 -4.39 26.49
N ALA A 197 8.20 -3.24 27.10
CA ALA A 197 6.80 -2.94 27.43
C ALA A 197 5.92 -2.85 26.17
N ALA A 198 6.44 -2.28 25.08
CA ALA A 198 5.72 -2.23 23.80
C ALA A 198 5.53 -3.64 23.19
N CYS A 199 6.53 -4.52 23.28
CA CYS A 199 6.39 -5.93 22.90
C CYS A 199 5.33 -6.66 23.73
N GLU A 200 5.32 -6.47 25.05
CA GLU A 200 4.31 -7.06 25.94
C GLU A 200 2.91 -6.58 25.59
N TYR A 201 2.73 -5.28 25.38
CA TYR A 201 1.47 -4.71 24.95
C TYR A 201 1.02 -5.30 23.61
N ALA A 202 1.92 -5.38 22.62
CA ALA A 202 1.64 -5.98 21.33
C ALA A 202 1.15 -7.44 21.45
N ARG A 203 1.80 -8.24 22.29
CA ARG A 203 1.37 -9.63 22.56
C ARG A 203 0.00 -9.71 23.20
N ALA A 204 -0.36 -8.74 24.03
CA ALA A 204 -1.65 -8.73 24.70
C ALA A 204 -2.81 -8.37 23.77
N VAL A 205 -2.61 -7.47 22.80
CA VAL A 205 -3.71 -6.91 22.00
C VAL A 205 -3.85 -7.51 20.61
N LEU A 206 -2.73 -7.81 19.93
CA LEU A 206 -2.76 -8.22 18.53
C LEU A 206 -3.49 -9.55 18.27
N PRO A 207 -3.39 -10.59 19.13
CA PRO A 207 -4.17 -11.81 18.93
C PRO A 207 -5.68 -11.57 18.92
N GLY A 208 -6.20 -10.75 19.85
CA GLY A 208 -7.62 -10.41 19.90
C GLY A 208 -8.07 -9.64 18.65
N MET A 209 -7.25 -8.67 18.21
CA MET A 209 -7.51 -7.93 16.97
C MET A 209 -7.54 -8.83 15.72
N LEU A 210 -6.74 -9.91 15.72
CA LEU A 210 -6.70 -10.89 14.63
C LEU A 210 -7.93 -11.80 14.65
N GLU A 211 -8.49 -12.09 15.82
CA GLU A 211 -9.71 -12.90 15.97
C GLU A 211 -10.97 -12.11 15.57
N GLU A 212 -11.10 -10.86 16.00
CA GLU A 212 -12.24 -9.96 15.66
C GLU A 212 -12.40 -9.71 14.16
N ALA A 213 -11.35 -10.00 13.41
CA ALA A 213 -11.20 -9.79 11.99
C ALA A 213 -11.63 -10.96 11.10
N ARG A 214 -11.89 -12.14 11.69
CA ARG A 214 -12.28 -13.39 11.02
C ARG A 214 -13.80 -13.52 10.97
#